data_AF-A0A7J9LS15-F1
#
_entry.id   AF-A0A7J9LS15-F1
#
_cell.length_a   1.000
_cell.length_b   1.000
_cell.length_c   1.000
_cell.angle_alpha   90.00
_cell.angle_beta   90.00
_cell.angle_gamma   90.00
#
_symmetry.space_group_name_H-M   'P 1'
#
loop_
_entity.id
_entity.type
_entity.pdbx_description
1 polymer ?
#
loop_
_entity_poly.entity_id
_entity_poly.type
_entity_poly.pdbx_seq_one_letter_code
_entity_poly.pdbx_strand_id
1 'polypeptide(L)'
;MKLSSISIIFFFATLQALSVLQVNSQSTDSCNSNLNLDLPFDTSLLNCLPVWSRHDFILRYVRNLSNVWNFVLSAPDTNSFVAMGFSTTGQMVGSSAVVGWVSADGSGTVKQYFLGGQRPNLVVADQGNLTIVENSTSITSRSSRVYLAFQLNTSQPLSRVLYSVGQIGVIPSAPGFALAEHRDKVSTLLNYRTGN
;
A
#
# COMPACT_ATOMS: atom_id res chain seq x y z
N MET A 1 -47.83 23.46 67.06
CA MET A 1 -46.95 22.47 66.41
C MET A 1 -47.06 22.73 64.90
N LYS A 2 -46.08 23.38 64.25
CA LYS A 2 -44.90 22.76 63.58
C LYS A 2 -45.36 21.63 62.65
N LEU A 3 -45.10 21.54 61.34
CA LEU A 3 -44.23 22.18 60.34
C LEU A 3 -44.89 21.88 58.95
N SER A 4 -45.01 22.84 58.03
CA SER A 4 -44.15 23.06 56.85
C SER A 4 -44.52 22.29 55.57
N SER A 5 -44.67 23.10 54.51
CA SER A 5 -44.75 22.82 53.08
C SER A 5 -43.64 21.89 52.54
N ILE A 6 -43.94 21.13 51.48
CA ILE A 6 -42.98 20.75 50.43
C ILE A 6 -43.69 20.75 49.06
N SER A 7 -43.33 21.71 48.22
CA SER A 7 -43.63 21.75 46.77
C SER A 7 -42.47 21.04 46.06
N ILE A 8 -42.75 19.99 45.28
CA ILE A 8 -41.73 19.25 44.54
C ILE A 8 -41.70 19.79 43.10
N ILE A 9 -40.72 20.64 42.83
CA ILE A 9 -40.36 21.11 41.50
C ILE A 9 -39.41 20.06 40.89
N PHE A 10 -39.86 19.34 39.87
CA PHE A 10 -38.99 18.47 39.07
C PHE A 10 -38.26 19.30 38.01
N PHE A 11 -36.99 19.61 38.29
CA PHE A 11 -36.08 20.26 37.35
C PHE A 11 -35.32 19.17 36.57
N PHE A 12 -35.74 18.86 35.34
CA PHE A 12 -34.98 17.99 34.44
C PHE A 12 -33.87 18.82 33.76
N ALA A 13 -32.66 18.78 34.32
CA ALA A 13 -31.47 19.33 33.68
C ALA A 13 -30.85 18.26 32.76
N THR A 14 -31.10 18.36 31.45
CA THR A 14 -30.45 17.52 30.45
C THR A 14 -29.04 18.03 30.18
N LEU A 15 -28.04 17.34 30.72
CA LEU A 15 -26.63 17.56 30.42
C LEU A 15 -26.28 16.79 29.13
N GLN A 16 -26.35 17.45 27.96
CA GLN A 16 -25.82 16.88 26.73
C GLN A 16 -24.30 17.00 26.73
N ALA A 17 -23.62 15.90 27.04
CA ALA A 17 -22.19 15.77 26.81
C ALA A 17 -21.96 15.63 25.30
N LEU A 18 -21.52 16.73 24.65
CA LEU A 18 -20.96 16.70 23.31
C LEU A 18 -19.61 15.96 23.39
N SER A 19 -19.62 14.67 23.06
CA SER A 19 -18.41 13.92 22.76
C SER A 19 -17.83 14.46 21.45
N VAL A 20 -16.92 15.44 21.57
CA VAL A 20 -15.97 15.75 20.50
C VAL A 20 -15.15 14.49 20.24
N LEU A 21 -15.48 13.77 19.18
CA LEU A 21 -14.57 12.78 18.62
C LEU A 21 -13.28 13.53 18.26
N GLN A 22 -12.20 13.29 19.00
CA GLN A 22 -10.87 13.63 18.53
C GLN A 22 -10.64 12.84 17.24
N VAL A 23 -10.85 13.50 16.10
CA VAL A 23 -10.27 13.05 14.84
C VAL A 23 -8.78 13.17 15.03
N ASN A 24 -8.14 12.05 15.36
CA ASN A 24 -6.69 11.99 15.37
C ASN A 24 -6.29 12.23 13.91
N SER A 25 -5.81 13.44 13.60
CA SER A 25 -5.18 13.76 12.32
C SER A 25 -3.88 12.96 12.26
N GLN A 26 -3.98 11.66 11.97
CA GLN A 26 -2.83 10.88 11.55
C GLN A 26 -2.38 11.52 10.25
N SER A 27 -1.14 11.99 10.19
CA SER A 27 -0.60 12.58 8.96
C SER A 27 -0.79 11.60 7.83
N THR A 28 -1.72 11.90 6.92
CA THR A 28 -1.90 11.14 5.69
C THR A 28 -0.63 11.29 4.87
N ASP A 29 -0.06 10.15 4.47
CA ASP A 29 1.12 10.16 3.61
C ASP A 29 0.84 10.98 2.36
N SER A 30 1.84 11.72 1.88
CA SER A 30 1.69 12.57 0.69
C SER A 30 3.05 12.77 0.01
N CYS A 31 3.07 13.42 -1.13
CA CYS A 31 4.35 13.82 -1.72
C CYS A 31 5.07 14.95 -0.98
N ASN A 32 4.44 15.51 0.06
CA ASN A 32 5.04 16.51 0.93
C ASN A 32 5.50 15.92 2.28
N SER A 33 5.25 14.63 2.56
CA SER A 33 5.69 13.98 3.79
C SER A 33 7.14 13.52 3.71
N ASN A 34 7.87 13.67 4.82
CA ASN A 34 9.19 13.07 4.97
C ASN A 34 9.06 11.56 5.21
N LEU A 35 9.73 10.76 4.39
CA LEU A 35 9.74 9.31 4.51
C LEU A 35 10.79 8.88 5.56
N ASN A 36 10.43 8.89 6.83
CA ASN A 36 11.33 8.47 7.91
C ASN A 36 11.33 6.94 8.12
N LEU A 37 11.52 6.16 7.05
CA LEU A 37 11.46 4.70 7.09
C LEU A 37 12.86 4.10 6.94
N ASP A 38 13.11 2.99 7.63
CA ASP A 38 14.29 2.17 7.40
C ASP A 38 14.05 1.30 6.15
N LEU A 39 14.59 1.75 5.02
CA LEU A 39 14.42 1.13 3.71
C LEU A 39 15.75 0.61 3.17
N PRO A 40 15.75 -0.43 2.33
CA PRO A 40 16.98 -1.10 1.87
C PRO A 40 17.81 -0.25 0.89
N PHE A 41 17.43 1.00 0.63
CA PHE A 41 18.12 1.92 -0.27
C PHE A 41 17.79 3.38 0.09
N ASP A 42 18.64 4.30 -0.37
CA ASP A 42 18.45 5.75 -0.17
C ASP A 42 17.18 6.25 -0.87
N THR A 43 16.39 7.03 -0.12
CA THR A 43 15.12 7.61 -0.54
C THR A 43 15.14 9.14 -0.66
N SER A 44 16.31 9.77 -0.53
CA SER A 44 16.47 11.23 -0.50
C SER A 44 16.02 11.95 -1.78
N LEU A 45 16.11 11.30 -2.94
CA LEU A 45 15.88 11.90 -4.26
C LEU A 45 14.73 11.24 -5.04
N LEU A 46 13.75 10.66 -4.35
CA LEU A 46 12.61 10.04 -5.01
C LEU A 46 11.67 11.09 -5.60
N ASN A 47 11.35 10.94 -6.89
CA ASN A 47 10.15 11.55 -7.45
C ASN A 47 8.94 10.98 -6.73
N CYS A 48 7.88 11.77 -6.57
CA CYS A 48 6.65 11.32 -5.92
C CYS A 48 5.42 11.71 -6.71
N LEU A 49 4.46 10.79 -6.81
CA LEU A 49 3.18 11.01 -7.47
C LEU A 49 2.06 10.17 -6.84
N PRO A 50 0.85 10.73 -6.69
CA PRO A 50 -0.34 9.93 -6.45
C PRO A 50 -0.70 9.16 -7.72
N VAL A 51 -0.79 7.83 -7.64
CA VAL A 51 -0.99 6.96 -8.82
C VAL A 51 -2.36 6.29 -8.86
N TRP A 52 -3.05 6.23 -7.73
CA TRP A 52 -4.40 5.68 -7.67
C TRP A 52 -5.18 6.29 -6.50
N SER A 53 -5.87 7.41 -6.77
CA SER A 53 -6.57 8.20 -5.75
C SER A 53 -7.66 7.41 -5.01
N ARG A 54 -8.36 6.50 -5.68
CA ARG A 54 -9.44 5.69 -5.08
C ARG A 54 -8.98 4.83 -3.90
N HIS A 55 -7.74 4.35 -3.92
CA HIS A 55 -7.15 3.57 -2.81
C HIS A 55 -5.95 4.30 -2.19
N ASP A 56 -5.81 5.60 -2.46
CA ASP A 56 -4.76 6.46 -1.92
C ASP A 56 -3.34 5.90 -2.12
N PHE A 57 -3.06 5.37 -3.33
CA PHE A 57 -1.71 4.90 -3.65
C PHE A 57 -0.80 6.07 -4.01
N ILE A 58 0.39 6.08 -3.41
CA ILE A 58 1.46 7.02 -3.72
C ILE A 58 2.66 6.21 -4.17
N LEU A 59 3.13 6.48 -5.38
CA LEU A 59 4.37 5.93 -5.88
C LEU A 59 5.49 6.94 -5.64
N ARG A 60 6.62 6.43 -5.17
CA ARG A 60 7.89 7.16 -5.15
C ARG A 60 8.93 6.38 -5.93
N TYR A 61 9.69 7.04 -6.79
CA TYR A 61 10.68 6.36 -7.61
C TYR A 61 11.86 7.23 -8.04
N VAL A 62 13.00 6.60 -8.31
CA VAL A 62 14.15 7.25 -8.96
C VAL A 62 14.97 6.21 -9.71
N ARG A 63 15.65 6.65 -10.77
CA ARG A 63 16.77 5.89 -11.35
C ARG A 63 18.06 6.39 -10.71
N ASN A 64 18.78 5.53 -10.02
CA ASN A 64 20.05 5.90 -9.40
C ASN A 64 21.20 5.94 -10.42
N LEU A 65 22.38 6.39 -9.97
CA LEU A 65 23.59 6.54 -10.81
C LEU A 65 24.09 5.21 -11.38
N SER A 66 23.78 4.08 -10.74
CA SER A 66 24.13 2.73 -11.17
C SER A 66 23.09 2.13 -12.13
N ASN A 67 22.17 2.92 -12.69
CA ASN A 67 21.08 2.48 -13.57
C ASN A 67 20.09 1.50 -12.93
N VAL A 68 19.97 1.51 -11.60
CA VAL A 68 18.97 0.75 -10.87
C VAL A 68 17.77 1.65 -10.57
N TRP A 69 16.57 1.10 -10.72
CA TRP A 69 15.32 1.79 -10.42
C TRP A 69 14.85 1.45 -9.02
N ASN A 70 14.69 2.47 -8.17
CA ASN A 70 14.16 2.34 -6.82
C ASN A 70 12.67 2.66 -6.85
N PHE A 71 11.87 1.84 -6.16
CA PHE A 71 10.43 2.04 -6.02
C PHE A 71 10.02 1.95 -4.56
N VAL A 72 9.18 2.88 -4.12
CA VAL A 72 8.42 2.77 -2.87
C VAL A 72 6.96 3.06 -3.18
N LEU A 73 6.11 2.06 -3.04
CA LEU A 73 4.67 2.18 -3.18
C LEU A 73 4.04 2.21 -1.79
N SER A 74 3.29 3.26 -1.47
CA SER A 74 2.52 3.32 -0.23
C SER A 74 1.02 3.24 -0.49
N ALA A 75 0.32 2.60 0.44
CA ALA A 75 -1.14 2.46 0.44
C ALA A 75 -1.66 2.30 1.87
N PRO A 76 -2.95 2.52 2.14
CA PRO A 76 -3.56 2.19 3.42
C PRO A 76 -3.34 0.73 3.81
N ASP A 77 -2.97 0.50 5.07
CA ASP A 77 -2.82 -0.85 5.61
C ASP A 77 -4.20 -1.43 5.90
N THR A 78 -4.59 -2.44 5.12
CA THR A 78 -5.88 -3.13 5.23
C THR A 78 -5.71 -4.60 5.62
N ASN A 79 -4.56 -4.96 6.21
CA ASN A 79 -4.21 -6.33 6.56
C ASN A 79 -4.37 -7.27 5.34
N SER A 80 -3.84 -6.84 4.20
CA SER A 80 -3.93 -7.54 2.91
C SER A 80 -2.67 -7.30 2.08
N PHE A 81 -2.57 -7.92 0.91
CA PHE A 81 -1.47 -7.61 -0.01
C PHE A 81 -1.69 -6.31 -0.78
N VAL A 82 -0.58 -5.67 -1.16
CA VAL A 82 -0.52 -4.61 -2.17
C VAL A 82 0.40 -5.05 -3.30
N ALA A 83 0.08 -4.65 -4.53
CA ALA A 83 0.85 -5.07 -5.70
C ALA A 83 1.16 -3.91 -6.65
N MET A 84 2.34 -4.00 -7.26
CA MET A 84 2.77 -3.19 -8.40
C MET A 84 3.16 -4.11 -9.55
N GLY A 85 2.42 -4.07 -10.65
CA GLY A 85 2.66 -4.85 -11.87
C GLY A 85 3.25 -4.01 -12.99
N PHE A 86 3.98 -4.67 -13.89
CA PHE A 86 4.58 -4.08 -15.08
C PHE A 86 4.11 -4.84 -16.31
N SER A 87 3.39 -4.16 -17.20
CA SER A 87 2.70 -4.79 -18.33
C SER A 87 3.08 -4.14 -19.66
N THR A 88 3.12 -4.92 -20.72
CA THR A 88 3.30 -4.41 -22.09
C THR A 88 1.98 -3.88 -22.67
N THR A 89 0.86 -4.47 -22.27
CA THR A 89 -0.48 -4.19 -22.81
C THR A 89 -1.38 -3.42 -21.83
N GLY A 90 -0.98 -3.30 -20.57
CA GLY A 90 -1.84 -2.78 -19.49
C GLY A 90 -2.81 -3.82 -18.95
N GLN A 91 -2.68 -5.07 -19.39
CA GLN A 91 -3.45 -6.20 -18.86
C GLN A 91 -2.64 -6.97 -17.84
N MET A 92 -3.36 -7.58 -16.88
CA MET A 92 -2.80 -8.49 -15.89
C MET A 92 -2.16 -9.71 -16.56
N VAL A 93 -2.87 -10.36 -17.50
CA VAL A 93 -2.41 -11.61 -18.12
C VAL A 93 -1.16 -11.35 -18.96
N GLY A 94 -0.10 -12.11 -18.69
CA GLY A 94 1.20 -12.00 -19.34
C GLY A 94 2.14 -10.96 -18.73
N SER A 95 1.76 -10.34 -17.60
CA SER A 95 2.60 -9.36 -16.89
C SER A 95 3.35 -9.99 -15.71
N SER A 96 4.26 -9.22 -15.11
CA SER A 96 4.93 -9.58 -13.86
C SER A 96 4.65 -8.52 -12.80
N ALA A 97 4.59 -8.92 -11.54
CA ALA A 97 4.31 -8.00 -10.44
C ALA A 97 5.21 -8.24 -9.23
N VAL A 98 5.44 -7.18 -8.46
CA VAL A 98 5.97 -7.25 -7.10
C VAL A 98 4.78 -7.08 -6.16
N VAL A 99 4.62 -8.04 -5.25
CA VAL A 99 3.50 -8.10 -4.31
C VAL A 99 4.08 -8.20 -2.90
N GLY A 100 3.56 -7.40 -1.98
CA GLY A 100 3.97 -7.46 -0.58
C GLY A 100 2.79 -7.40 0.38
N TRP A 101 3.00 -7.98 1.55
CA TRP A 101 2.06 -7.97 2.67
C TRP A 101 2.82 -8.00 3.99
N VAL A 102 2.16 -7.54 5.05
CA VAL A 102 2.64 -7.67 6.44
C VAL A 102 1.81 -8.75 7.11
N SER A 103 2.47 -9.78 7.64
CA SER A 103 1.85 -10.88 8.36
C SER A 103 1.36 -10.45 9.74
N ALA A 104 0.50 -11.26 10.36
CA ALA A 104 -0.06 -10.96 11.68
C ALA A 104 1.00 -10.82 12.80
N ASP A 105 2.17 -11.43 12.63
CA ASP A 105 3.32 -11.30 13.54
C ASP A 105 4.17 -10.04 13.28
N GLY A 106 3.77 -9.21 12.31
CA GLY A 106 4.47 -8.00 11.88
C GLY A 106 5.58 -8.25 10.86
N SER A 107 5.84 -9.51 10.46
CA SER A 107 6.84 -9.82 9.44
C SER A 107 6.38 -9.37 8.05
N GLY A 108 7.24 -8.61 7.37
CA GLY A 108 7.00 -8.21 5.98
C GLY A 108 7.45 -9.30 5.01
N THR A 109 6.61 -9.64 4.03
CA THR A 109 6.99 -10.53 2.92
C THR A 109 6.77 -9.82 1.59
N VAL A 110 7.75 -9.91 0.71
CA VAL A 110 7.67 -9.41 -0.67
C VAL A 110 8.04 -10.54 -1.62
N LYS A 111 7.25 -10.72 -2.68
CA LYS A 111 7.48 -11.73 -3.72
C LYS A 111 7.21 -11.16 -5.10
N GLN A 112 7.96 -11.65 -6.09
CA GLN A 112 7.60 -11.49 -7.49
C GLN A 112 6.51 -12.50 -7.86
N TYR A 113 5.63 -12.13 -8.78
CA TYR A 113 4.64 -13.03 -9.38
C TYR A 113 4.64 -12.93 -10.90
N PHE A 114 4.52 -14.08 -11.55
CA PHE A 114 4.10 -14.17 -12.95
C PHE A 114 2.57 -14.23 -13.00
N LEU A 115 1.96 -13.33 -13.77
CA LEU A 115 0.52 -13.20 -13.90
C LEU A 115 0.05 -13.89 -15.19
N GLY A 116 0.11 -15.22 -15.22
CA GLY A 116 -0.19 -16.03 -16.40
C GLY A 116 -1.67 -16.18 -16.74
N GLY A 117 -2.57 -15.79 -15.82
CA GLY A 117 -4.02 -15.86 -16.00
C GLY A 117 -4.77 -15.24 -14.83
N GLN A 118 -6.10 -15.24 -14.90
CA GLN A 118 -6.96 -14.68 -13.85
C GLN A 118 -7.34 -15.69 -12.75
N ARG A 119 -6.95 -16.96 -12.92
CA ARG A 119 -7.16 -17.99 -11.90
C ARG A 119 -5.97 -18.01 -10.93
N PRO A 120 -6.18 -18.24 -9.62
CA PRO A 120 -5.08 -18.24 -8.64
C PRO A 120 -3.92 -19.18 -8.99
N ASN A 121 -4.20 -20.35 -9.58
CA ASN A 121 -3.17 -21.31 -9.98
C ASN A 121 -2.33 -20.88 -11.21
N LEU A 122 -2.72 -19.80 -11.89
CA LEU A 122 -1.97 -19.18 -12.98
C LEU A 122 -1.26 -17.89 -12.53
N VAL A 123 -1.36 -17.55 -11.24
CA VAL A 123 -0.66 -16.43 -10.60
C VAL A 123 0.42 -17.03 -9.71
N VAL A 124 1.64 -17.11 -10.22
CA VAL A 124 2.68 -17.97 -9.66
C VAL A 124 3.72 -17.15 -8.94
N ALA A 125 3.85 -17.38 -7.63
CA ALA A 125 4.86 -16.76 -6.79
C ALA A 125 6.28 -17.14 -7.22
N ASP A 126 7.23 -16.24 -6.97
CA ASP A 126 8.65 -16.38 -7.25
C ASP A 126 8.98 -16.64 -8.73
N GLN A 127 8.06 -16.30 -9.62
CA GLN A 127 8.21 -16.33 -11.08
C GLN A 127 7.96 -14.95 -11.68
N GLY A 128 8.36 -14.75 -12.93
CA GLY A 128 8.21 -13.50 -13.66
C GLY A 128 9.49 -13.12 -14.40
N ASN A 129 9.48 -11.93 -14.99
CA ASN A 129 10.60 -11.41 -15.80
C ASN A 129 11.19 -10.10 -15.26
N LEU A 130 10.85 -9.71 -14.03
CA LEU A 130 11.48 -8.58 -13.34
C LEU A 130 12.80 -9.04 -12.73
N THR A 131 13.87 -8.31 -13.05
CA THR A 131 15.17 -8.50 -12.43
C THR A 131 15.23 -7.69 -11.13
N ILE A 132 14.74 -8.27 -10.03
CA ILE A 132 14.79 -7.64 -8.70
C ILE A 132 16.24 -7.70 -8.19
N VAL A 133 16.73 -6.58 -7.64
CA VAL A 133 18.07 -6.54 -7.01
C VAL A 133 18.03 -7.33 -5.70
N GLU A 134 19.04 -8.17 -5.47
CA GLU A 134 19.14 -8.96 -4.24
C GLU A 134 19.15 -8.09 -2.99
N ASN A 135 18.46 -8.51 -1.93
CA ASN A 135 18.34 -7.79 -0.65
C ASN A 135 17.78 -6.35 -0.77
N SER A 136 17.07 -6.04 -1.85
CA SER A 136 16.51 -4.71 -2.09
C SER A 136 15.01 -4.58 -1.79
N THR A 137 14.35 -5.67 -1.39
CA THR A 137 12.91 -5.70 -1.16
C THR A 137 12.58 -5.58 0.32
N SER A 138 11.60 -4.75 0.67
CA SER A 138 11.01 -4.72 2.00
C SER A 138 9.54 -4.30 1.94
N ILE A 139 8.77 -4.68 2.96
CA ILE A 139 7.47 -4.09 3.22
C ILE A 139 7.32 -3.87 4.72
N THR A 140 6.84 -2.68 5.09
CA THR A 140 6.63 -2.31 6.49
C THR A 140 5.30 -1.59 6.65
N SER A 141 4.67 -1.76 7.81
CA SER A 141 3.48 -1.01 8.20
C SER A 141 3.85 0.10 9.19
N ARG A 142 3.42 1.33 8.89
CA ARG A 142 3.61 2.48 9.77
C ARG A 142 2.49 3.49 9.57
N SER A 143 1.97 4.04 10.67
CA SER A 143 0.94 5.08 10.64
C SER A 143 -0.27 4.69 9.77
N SER A 144 -0.75 3.44 9.93
CA SER A 144 -1.88 2.88 9.18
C SER A 144 -1.66 2.75 7.66
N ARG A 145 -0.41 2.67 7.22
CA ARG A 145 -0.02 2.47 5.81
C ARG A 145 1.04 1.42 5.66
N VAL A 146 0.99 0.70 4.55
CA VAL A 146 2.09 -0.16 4.11
C VAL A 146 2.97 0.58 3.13
N TYR A 147 4.27 0.27 3.15
CA TYR A 147 5.29 0.80 2.24
C TYR A 147 6.04 -0.38 1.62
N LEU A 148 5.68 -0.72 0.37
CA LEU A 148 6.34 -1.74 -0.43
C LEU A 148 7.52 -1.11 -1.17
N ALA A 149 8.74 -1.49 -0.79
CA ALA A 149 9.98 -1.02 -1.38
C ALA A 149 10.69 -2.14 -2.14
N PHE A 150 11.23 -1.84 -3.31
CA PHE A 150 12.02 -2.77 -4.11
C PHE A 150 12.88 -2.03 -5.13
N GLN A 151 13.93 -2.69 -5.64
CA GLN A 151 14.73 -2.20 -6.76
C GLN A 151 14.66 -3.13 -7.97
N LEU A 152 14.65 -2.55 -9.17
CA LEU A 152 14.76 -3.28 -10.43
C LEU A 152 16.05 -2.93 -11.16
N ASN A 153 16.75 -3.96 -11.62
CA ASN A 153 17.88 -3.84 -12.54
C ASN A 153 17.38 -3.93 -13.99
N THR A 154 17.07 -2.78 -14.58
CA THR A 154 16.59 -2.65 -15.96
C THR A 154 16.98 -1.31 -16.54
N SER A 155 17.20 -1.26 -17.86
CA SER A 155 17.45 0.01 -18.56
C SER A 155 16.26 0.96 -18.46
N GLN A 156 15.04 0.42 -18.55
CA GLN A 156 13.78 1.15 -18.46
C GLN A 156 12.65 0.20 -18.02
N PRO A 157 11.96 0.49 -16.89
CA PRO A 157 10.75 -0.22 -16.49
C PRO A 157 9.62 0.01 -17.50
N LEU A 158 8.74 -0.98 -17.65
CA LEU A 158 7.56 -0.84 -18.50
C LEU A 158 6.64 0.25 -17.97
N SER A 159 6.23 1.16 -18.86
CA SER A 159 5.40 2.32 -18.48
C SER A 159 3.95 1.99 -18.18
N ARG A 160 3.40 0.83 -18.61
CA ARG A 160 2.05 0.45 -18.18
C ARG A 160 2.13 -0.27 -16.85
N VAL A 161 1.85 0.48 -15.79
CA VAL A 161 1.93 0.00 -14.42
C VAL A 161 0.55 -0.44 -13.97
N LEU A 162 0.49 -1.57 -13.29
CA LEU A 162 -0.72 -2.11 -12.70
C LEU A 162 -0.65 -1.92 -11.18
N TYR A 163 -1.76 -1.56 -10.56
CA TYR A 163 -1.88 -1.54 -9.11
C TYR A 163 -3.07 -2.37 -8.68
N SER A 164 -2.95 -3.05 -7.54
CA SER A 164 -4.08 -3.76 -6.95
C SER A 164 -3.94 -3.88 -5.43
N VAL A 165 -5.09 -4.06 -4.78
CA VAL A 165 -5.21 -4.32 -3.34
C VAL A 165 -5.91 -5.66 -3.10
N GLY A 166 -5.44 -6.42 -2.13
CA GLY A 166 -6.03 -7.69 -1.72
C GLY A 166 -7.40 -7.55 -1.07
N GLN A 167 -8.03 -8.69 -0.79
CA GLN A 167 -9.21 -8.74 0.08
C GLN A 167 -8.80 -8.37 1.51
N ILE A 168 -9.64 -7.61 2.21
CA ILE A 168 -9.36 -7.16 3.58
C ILE A 168 -9.19 -8.39 4.48
N GLY A 169 -8.09 -8.43 5.25
CA GLY A 169 -7.79 -9.52 6.17
C GLY A 169 -7.36 -10.84 5.51
N VAL A 170 -7.15 -10.86 4.19
CA VAL A 170 -6.69 -12.05 3.47
C VAL A 170 -5.23 -11.87 3.06
N ILE A 171 -4.37 -12.67 3.68
CA ILE A 171 -2.92 -12.63 3.47
C ILE A 171 -2.46 -13.95 2.85
N PRO A 172 -1.58 -13.93 1.82
CA PRO A 172 -0.98 -15.12 1.26
C PRO A 172 -0.15 -15.90 2.29
N SER A 173 -0.22 -17.22 2.26
CA SER A 173 0.49 -18.09 3.21
C SER A 173 1.27 -19.21 2.54
N ALA A 174 2.26 -19.72 3.26
CA ALA A 174 3.07 -20.86 2.84
C ALA A 174 2.20 -22.13 2.65
N PRO A 175 2.64 -23.08 1.80
CA PRO A 175 3.88 -23.07 1.04
C PRO A 175 3.79 -22.34 -0.31
N GLY A 176 2.58 -22.18 -0.85
CA GLY A 176 2.40 -21.71 -2.24
C GLY A 176 2.28 -20.20 -2.40
N PHE A 177 1.99 -19.46 -1.32
CA PHE A 177 1.74 -18.02 -1.34
C PHE A 177 0.74 -17.61 -2.43
N ALA A 178 -0.27 -18.45 -2.68
CA ALA A 178 -1.27 -18.16 -3.69
C ALA A 178 -2.05 -16.88 -3.34
N LEU A 179 -2.23 -16.01 -4.32
CA LEU A 179 -3.00 -14.78 -4.13
C LEU A 179 -4.49 -15.07 -4.30
N ALA A 180 -5.29 -14.62 -3.35
CA ALA A 180 -6.72 -14.43 -3.59
C ALA A 180 -6.94 -13.32 -4.64
N GLU A 181 -8.10 -13.32 -5.29
CA GLU A 181 -8.44 -12.24 -6.22
C GLU A 181 -8.42 -10.89 -5.50
N HIS A 182 -7.73 -9.91 -6.09
CA HIS A 182 -7.71 -8.53 -5.58
C HIS A 182 -9.14 -7.97 -5.45
N ARG A 183 -9.37 -7.12 -4.45
CA ARG A 183 -10.66 -6.44 -4.29
C ARG A 183 -10.88 -5.36 -5.34
N ASP A 184 -9.80 -4.70 -5.77
CA ASP A 184 -9.84 -3.68 -6.81
C ASP A 184 -8.47 -3.60 -7.52
N LYS A 185 -8.47 -3.03 -8.72
CA LYS A 185 -7.28 -2.89 -9.57
C LYS A 185 -7.38 -1.68 -10.48
N VAL A 186 -6.24 -1.20 -10.95
CA VAL A 186 -6.16 -0.19 -12.02
C VAL A 186 -4.93 -0.43 -12.90
N SER A 187 -5.01 -0.05 -14.18
CA SER A 187 -3.85 0.09 -15.06
C SER A 187 -3.63 1.58 -15.33
N THR A 188 -2.39 2.03 -15.18
CA THR A 188 -1.97 3.40 -15.49
C THR A 188 -0.92 3.39 -16.58
N LEU A 189 -0.61 4.59 -17.11
CA LEU A 189 0.55 4.83 -17.94
C LEU A 189 1.44 5.82 -17.19
N LEU A 190 2.70 5.45 -16.97
CA LEU A 190 3.67 6.25 -16.22
C LEU A 190 4.86 6.62 -17.11
N ASN A 191 5.04 7.91 -17.30
CA ASN A 191 6.26 8.47 -17.84
C ASN A 191 7.25 8.75 -16.70
N TYR A 192 8.26 7.90 -16.58
CA TYR A 192 9.28 8.01 -15.53
C TYR A 192 10.19 9.25 -15.61
N ARG A 193 10.13 10.00 -16.72
CA ARG A 193 10.90 11.25 -16.88
C ARG A 193 10.10 12.47 -16.43
N THR A 194 8.80 12.48 -16.67
CA THR A 194 7.92 13.63 -16.38
C THR A 194 7.03 13.44 -15.16
N GLY A 195 6.89 12.21 -14.67
CA GLY A 195 6.10 11.90 -13.47
C GLY A 195 4.58 11.95 -13.69
N ASN A 196 4.10 11.70 -14.92
CA ASN A 196 2.69 11.70 -15.27
C ASN A 196 2.30 10.60 -16.27
#